data_AF-A0AAU1IAV8-F1
#
_entry.id   AF-A0AAU1IAV8-F1
#
_cell.length_a   1.000
_cell.length_b   1.000
_cell.length_c   1.000
_cell.angle_alpha   90.00
_cell.angle_beta   90.00
_cell.angle_gamma   90.00
#
_symmetry.space_group_name_H-M   'P 1'
#
loop_
_entity.id
_entity.type
_entity.pdbx_description
1 polymer ?
#
loop_
_entity_poly.entity_id
_entity_poly.type
_entity_poly.pdbx_seq_one_letter_code
_entity_poly.pdbx_strand_id
1 'polypeptide(L)'
;MTSTASQQELVQFLEDRFACAQACTECARTCALRASLVDPDAAEDQDLVRRKGILCAEVCDATCRVLSEQGRMDEGAEAAIRVQLEWTRTVCLECAHVFDRHPGAEDAAKACRDCARACTDFMSTLD
;
A
#
# COMPACT_ATOMS: atom_id res chain seq x y z
N MET A 1 -13.00 30.33 -17.10
CA MET A 1 -13.53 29.03 -16.63
C MET A 1 -12.44 27.98 -16.39
N THR A 2 -11.17 28.26 -16.69
CA THR A 2 -10.04 27.33 -16.58
C THR A 2 -9.44 27.20 -15.17
N SER A 3 -9.84 28.01 -14.18
CA SER A 3 -9.25 27.98 -12.82
C SER A 3 -9.93 27.01 -11.85
N THR A 4 -11.19 26.66 -12.09
CA THR A 4 -11.98 25.85 -11.14
C THR A 4 -11.73 24.36 -11.36
N ALA A 5 -11.67 23.93 -12.63
CA ALA A 5 -11.32 22.55 -13.00
C ALA A 5 -9.91 22.17 -12.50
N SER A 6 -8.92 23.05 -12.69
CA SER A 6 -7.55 22.82 -12.22
C SER A 6 -7.42 22.78 -10.69
N GLN A 7 -8.30 23.48 -9.96
CA GLN A 7 -8.35 23.39 -8.49
C GLN A 7 -8.99 22.08 -8.04
N GLN A 8 -10.05 21.63 -8.70
CA GLN A 8 -10.69 20.35 -8.39
C GLN A 8 -9.74 19.17 -8.65
N GLU A 9 -9.00 19.20 -9.76
CA GLU A 9 -7.96 18.20 -10.08
C GLU A 9 -6.86 18.16 -9.01
N LEU A 10 -6.38 19.32 -8.56
CA LEU A 10 -5.38 19.39 -7.49
C LEU A 10 -5.91 18.87 -6.15
N VAL A 11 -7.16 19.19 -5.80
CA VAL A 11 -7.79 18.69 -4.57
C VAL A 11 -7.92 17.17 -4.63
N GLN A 12 -8.41 16.61 -5.74
CA GLN A 12 -8.54 15.17 -5.93
C GLN A 12 -7.18 14.47 -5.82
N PHE A 13 -6.16 14.99 -6.50
CA PHE A 13 -4.79 14.48 -6.41
C PHE A 13 -4.28 14.42 -4.96
N LEU A 14 -4.50 15.50 -4.19
CA LEU A 14 -4.09 15.54 -2.79
C LEU A 14 -4.89 14.55 -1.93
N GLU A 15 -6.20 14.48 -2.11
CA GLU A 15 -7.07 13.55 -1.38
C GLU A 15 -6.68 12.09 -1.64
N ASP A 16 -6.46 11.71 -2.89
CA ASP A 16 -6.06 10.35 -3.26
C ASP A 16 -4.64 10.01 -2.78
N ARG A 17 -3.72 10.99 -2.85
CA ARG A 17 -2.38 10.85 -2.27
C ARG A 17 -2.43 10.58 -0.77
N PHE A 18 -3.22 11.36 -0.02
CA PHE A 18 -3.39 11.17 1.43
C PHE A 18 -4.08 9.84 1.76
N ALA A 19 -5.14 9.50 1.02
CA ALA A 19 -5.85 8.23 1.19
C ALA A 19 -4.92 7.03 0.96
N CYS A 20 -4.07 7.09 -0.08
CA CYS A 20 -3.09 6.06 -0.37
C CYS A 20 -2.01 5.96 0.72
N ALA A 21 -1.47 7.08 1.20
CA ALA A 21 -0.48 7.10 2.28
C ALA A 21 -1.05 6.51 3.60
N GLN A 22 -2.30 6.85 3.92
CA GLN A 22 -2.99 6.32 5.10
C GLN A 22 -3.24 4.82 4.97
N ALA A 23 -3.73 4.36 3.82
CA ALA A 23 -3.98 2.94 3.58
C ALA A 23 -2.68 2.11 3.62
N CYS A 24 -1.58 2.64 3.08
CA CYS A 24 -0.25 2.03 3.19
C CYS A 24 0.19 1.94 4.65
N THR A 25 0.01 2.99 5.45
CA THR A 25 0.37 2.99 6.87
C THR A 25 -0.39 1.91 7.65
N GLU A 26 -1.71 1.80 7.46
CA GLU A 26 -2.53 0.80 8.14
C GLU A 26 -2.21 -0.62 7.67
N CYS A 27 -1.98 -0.80 6.38
CA CYS A 27 -1.56 -2.07 5.81
C CYS A 27 -0.20 -2.51 6.37
N ALA A 28 0.76 -1.60 6.46
CA ALA A 28 2.08 -1.88 7.01
C ALA A 28 1.99 -2.38 8.45
N ARG A 29 1.24 -1.65 9.28
CA ARG A 29 1.01 -1.98 10.69
C ARG A 29 0.33 -3.34 10.85
N THR A 30 -0.74 -3.59 10.10
CA THR A 30 -1.53 -4.83 10.23
C THR A 30 -0.72 -6.04 9.75
N CYS A 31 0.05 -5.91 8.67
CA CYS A 31 0.92 -6.97 8.16
C CYS A 31 2.09 -7.27 9.11
N ALA A 32 2.69 -6.24 9.72
CA ALA A 32 3.74 -6.41 10.71
C ALA A 32 3.23 -7.13 11.96
N LEU A 33 2.04 -6.75 12.45
CA LEU A 33 1.38 -7.45 13.56
C LEU A 33 1.07 -8.91 13.19
N ARG A 34 0.58 -9.15 11.97
CA ARG A 34 0.31 -10.52 11.53
C ARG A 34 1.57 -11.37 11.50
N ALA A 35 2.68 -10.82 11.00
CA ALA A 35 3.96 -11.52 10.95
C ALA A 35 4.54 -11.79 12.35
N SER A 36 4.32 -10.90 13.33
CA SER A 36 4.85 -11.08 14.69
C SER A 36 4.10 -12.14 15.50
N LEU A 37 2.86 -12.44 15.12
CA LEU A 37 2.04 -13.48 15.74
C LEU A 37 2.31 -14.90 15.20
N VAL A 38 3.17 -15.05 14.19
CA VAL A 38 3.56 -16.36 13.65
C VAL A 38 4.84 -16.85 14.31
N ASP A 39 4.83 -18.11 14.76
CA ASP A 39 5.99 -18.77 15.34
C ASP A 39 7.07 -18.98 14.26
N PRO A 40 8.32 -18.52 14.46
CA PRO A 40 9.41 -18.69 13.50
C PRO A 40 9.80 -20.15 13.24
N ASP A 41 9.46 -21.09 14.14
CA ASP A 41 9.74 -22.53 13.98
C ASP A 41 8.52 -23.30 13.43
N ALA A 42 7.50 -22.59 12.94
CA ALA A 42 6.27 -23.18 12.45
C ALA A 42 6.41 -23.90 11.09
N ALA A 43 5.38 -24.69 10.75
CA ALA A 43 5.27 -25.37 9.47
C ALA A 43 5.37 -24.41 8.27
N GLU A 44 5.76 -24.91 7.10
CA GLU A 44 6.05 -24.11 5.89
C GLU A 44 4.96 -23.08 5.51
N ASP A 45 3.69 -23.43 5.68
CA ASP A 45 2.56 -22.53 5.40
C ASP A 45 2.56 -21.30 6.32
N GLN A 46 2.98 -21.46 7.58
CA GLN A 46 3.09 -20.36 8.53
C GLN A 46 4.31 -19.49 8.22
N ASP A 47 5.45 -20.08 7.86
CA ASP A 47 6.63 -19.33 7.41
C ASP A 47 6.31 -18.48 6.17
N LEU A 48 5.51 -18.99 5.22
CA LEU A 48 5.04 -18.22 4.08
C LEU A 48 4.21 -17.00 4.50
N VAL A 49 3.25 -17.17 5.43
CA VAL A 49 2.43 -16.07 5.97
C VAL A 49 3.32 -15.01 6.64
N ARG A 50 4.30 -15.44 7.43
CA ARG A 50 5.24 -14.55 8.12
C ARG A 50 6.07 -13.75 7.12
N ARG A 51 6.68 -14.41 6.13
CA ARG A 51 7.52 -13.75 5.11
C ARG A 51 6.71 -12.76 4.28
N LYS A 52 5.50 -13.12 3.87
CA LYS A 52 4.61 -12.22 3.13
C LYS A 52 4.15 -11.03 3.97
N GLY A 53 3.87 -11.22 5.26
CA GLY A 53 3.58 -10.13 6.19
C GLY A 53 4.74 -9.15 6.35
N ILE A 54 5.98 -9.63 6.48
CA ILE A 54 7.17 -8.77 6.54
C ILE A 54 7.33 -7.98 5.23
N LEU A 55 7.28 -8.67 4.09
CA LEU A 55 7.42 -8.04 2.77
C LEU A 55 6.35 -6.95 2.55
N CYS A 56 5.09 -7.24 2.87
CA CYS A 56 4.01 -6.27 2.73
C CYS A 56 4.18 -5.07 3.67
N ALA A 57 4.65 -5.33 4.90
CA ALA A 57 4.93 -4.26 5.85
C ALA A 57 6.01 -3.30 5.35
N GLU A 58 7.12 -3.85 4.85
CA GLU A 58 8.24 -3.05 4.36
C GLU A 58 7.88 -2.22 3.11
N VAL A 59 7.21 -2.83 2.12
CA VAL A 59 6.83 -2.09 0.91
C VAL A 59 5.81 -1.00 1.22
N CYS A 60 4.85 -1.26 2.10
CA CYS A 60 3.83 -0.27 2.45
C CYS A 60 4.42 0.87 3.30
N ASP A 61 5.36 0.59 4.21
CA ASP A 61 6.08 1.64 4.96
C ASP A 61 6.92 2.51 4.02
N ALA A 62 7.65 1.90 3.09
CA ALA A 62 8.42 2.65 2.10
C ALA A 62 7.51 3.55 1.25
N THR A 63 6.37 3.03 0.78
CA THR A 63 5.42 3.78 -0.03
C THR A 63 4.77 4.91 0.76
N CYS A 64 4.35 4.69 2.01
CA CYS A 64 3.73 5.76 2.79
C CYS A 64 4.71 6.92 3.05
N ARG A 65 6.01 6.64 3.23
CA ARG A 65 7.05 7.66 3.37
C ARG A 65 7.19 8.50 2.10
N VAL A 66 7.34 7.84 0.95
CA VAL A 66 7.42 8.52 -0.37
C VAL A 66 6.19 9.41 -0.59
N LEU A 67 5.00 8.91 -0.28
CA LEU A 67 3.76 9.68 -0.42
C LEU A 67 3.62 10.80 0.63
N SER A 68 4.31 10.73 1.75
CA SER A 68 4.25 11.77 2.81
C SER A 68 5.28 12.88 2.62
N GLU A 69 6.33 12.66 1.82
CA GLU A 69 7.38 13.64 1.59
C GLU A 69 6.86 14.87 0.82
N GLN A 70 6.90 16.05 1.47
CA GLN A 70 6.48 17.33 0.89
C GLN A 70 7.59 17.95 0.03
N GLY A 71 7.94 17.28 -1.08
CA GLY A 71 8.82 17.82 -2.12
C GLY A 71 8.03 18.17 -3.37
N ARG A 72 8.48 19.19 -4.13
CA ARG A 72 8.01 19.38 -5.51
C ARG A 72 8.32 18.08 -6.26
N MET A 73 7.27 17.36 -6.67
CA MET A 73 7.45 16.26 -7.60
C MET A 73 7.99 16.88 -8.89
N ASP A 74 9.24 16.57 -9.21
CA ASP A 74 9.79 16.88 -10.52
C ASP A 74 9.15 15.94 -11.55
N GLU A 75 9.33 16.25 -12.84
CA GLU A 75 8.76 15.46 -13.95
C GLU A 75 9.25 13.98 -13.93
N GLY A 76 10.34 13.68 -13.21
CA GLY A 76 10.83 12.32 -12.99
C GLY A 76 10.22 11.59 -11.80
N ALA A 77 9.73 12.31 -10.78
CA ALA A 77 9.18 11.74 -9.56
C ALA A 77 7.84 11.01 -9.81
N GLU A 78 7.01 11.49 -10.74
CA GLU A 78 5.72 10.85 -11.06
C GLU A 78 5.90 9.43 -11.60
N ALA A 79 6.84 9.23 -12.51
CA ALA A 79 7.16 7.90 -13.04
C ALA A 79 7.68 6.96 -11.95
N ALA A 80 8.54 7.46 -11.06
CA ALA A 80 9.06 6.69 -9.93
C ALA A 80 7.95 6.31 -8.94
N ILE A 81 7.03 7.24 -8.64
CA ILE A 81 5.87 7.00 -7.77
C ILE A 81 4.93 5.98 -8.40
N ARG A 82 4.65 6.07 -9.71
CA ARG A 82 3.81 5.09 -10.40
C ARG A 82 4.39 3.68 -10.29
N VAL A 83 5.70 3.51 -10.54
CA VAL A 83 6.38 2.22 -10.38
C VAL A 83 6.30 1.71 -8.93
N GLN A 84 6.51 2.58 -7.94
CA GLN A 84 6.38 2.22 -6.52
C GLN A 84 4.96 1.76 -6.16
N LEU A 85 3.94 2.45 -6.67
CA LEU A 85 2.52 2.13 -6.43
C LEU A 85 2.12 0.82 -7.12
N GLU A 86 2.57 0.56 -8.35
CA GLU A 86 2.34 -0.69 -9.07
C GLU A 86 2.93 -1.89 -8.31
N TRP A 87 4.16 -1.72 -7.82
CA TRP A 87 4.83 -2.73 -7.00
C TRP A 87 4.07 -2.97 -5.69
N THR A 88 3.75 -1.91 -4.96
CA THR A 88 2.99 -1.99 -3.70
C THR A 88 1.65 -2.69 -3.90
N ARG A 89 0.89 -2.30 -4.92
CA ARG A 89 -0.38 -2.92 -5.28
C ARG A 89 -0.22 -4.41 -5.52
N THR A 90 0.79 -4.82 -6.29
CA THR A 90 1.05 -6.22 -6.61
C THR A 90 1.36 -7.02 -5.35
N VAL A 91 2.29 -6.53 -4.51
CA VAL A 91 2.64 -7.18 -3.25
C VAL A 91 1.43 -7.30 -2.32
N CYS A 92 0.63 -6.24 -2.17
CA CYS A 92 -0.58 -6.26 -1.35
C CYS A 92 -1.57 -7.34 -1.82
N LEU A 93 -1.84 -7.45 -3.12
CA LEU A 93 -2.77 -8.45 -3.63
C LEU A 93 -2.24 -9.89 -3.44
N GLU A 94 -0.95 -10.11 -3.65
CA GLU A 94 -0.33 -11.41 -3.36
C GLU A 94 -0.42 -11.78 -1.88
N CYS A 95 -0.17 -10.82 -0.98
CA CYS A 95 -0.23 -11.06 0.45
C CYS A 95 -1.67 -11.32 0.91
N ALA A 96 -2.65 -10.58 0.39
CA ALA A 96 -4.06 -10.84 0.65
C ALA A 96 -4.45 -12.29 0.29
N HIS A 97 -3.99 -12.80 -0.86
CA HIS A 97 -4.27 -14.18 -1.28
C HIS A 97 -3.61 -15.24 -0.37
N VAL A 98 -2.47 -14.93 0.22
CA VAL A 98 -1.81 -15.80 1.22
C VAL A 98 -2.57 -15.75 2.55
N PHE A 99 -2.96 -14.55 3.00
CA PHE A 99 -3.70 -14.35 4.24
C PHE A 99 -5.11 -14.94 4.21
N ASP A 100 -5.82 -14.91 3.08
CA ASP A 100 -7.15 -15.51 2.93
C ASP A 100 -7.16 -17.02 3.22
N ARG A 101 -6.00 -17.68 3.14
CA ARG A 101 -5.83 -19.11 3.43
C ARG A 101 -5.40 -19.41 4.86
N HIS A 102 -5.22 -18.37 5.70
CA HIS A 102 -4.72 -18.51 7.06
C HIS A 102 -5.76 -17.99 8.08
N PRO A 103 -6.29 -18.85 8.96
CA PRO A 103 -7.23 -18.44 10.00
C PRO A 103 -6.64 -17.33 10.89
N GLY A 104 -7.43 -16.28 11.16
CA GLY A 104 -6.98 -15.14 11.98
C GLY A 104 -6.14 -14.11 11.22
N ALA A 105 -6.04 -14.20 9.89
CA ALA A 105 -5.38 -13.21 9.04
C ALA A 105 -6.37 -12.32 8.24
N GLU A 106 -7.66 -12.37 8.56
CA GLU A 106 -8.74 -11.70 7.82
C GLU A 106 -8.55 -10.17 7.79
N ASP A 107 -8.15 -9.58 8.92
CA ASP A 107 -7.87 -8.15 9.02
C ASP A 107 -6.68 -7.74 8.15
N ALA A 108 -5.61 -8.54 8.13
CA ALA A 108 -4.45 -8.30 7.28
C ALA A 108 -4.81 -8.43 5.79
N ALA A 109 -5.59 -9.45 5.43
CA ALA A 109 -6.08 -9.64 4.06
C ALA A 109 -6.94 -8.44 3.59
N LYS A 110 -7.82 -7.95 4.48
CA LYS A 110 -8.63 -6.77 4.21
C LYS A 110 -7.78 -5.52 4.04
N ALA A 111 -6.84 -5.27 4.94
CA ALA A 111 -5.96 -4.11 4.88
C ALA A 111 -5.12 -4.10 3.58
N CYS A 112 -4.60 -5.26 3.17
CA CYS A 112 -3.91 -5.41 1.88
C CYS A 112 -4.80 -5.03 0.69
N ARG A 113 -6.05 -5.52 0.64
CA ARG A 113 -6.98 -5.19 -0.46
C ARG A 113 -7.36 -3.71 -0.48
N ASP A 114 -7.59 -3.13 0.69
CA ASP A 114 -7.91 -1.71 0.81
C ASP A 114 -6.72 -0.84 0.37
N CYS A 115 -5.49 -1.22 0.74
CA CYS A 115 -4.27 -0.56 0.28
C CYS A 115 -4.08 -0.70 -1.24
N ALA A 116 -4.27 -1.91 -1.79
CA ALA A 116 -4.15 -2.13 -3.23
C ALA A 116 -5.15 -1.29 -4.04
N ARG A 117 -6.38 -1.11 -3.52
CA ARG A 117 -7.38 -0.21 -4.10
C ARG A 117 -6.92 1.23 -4.04
N ALA A 118 -6.52 1.74 -2.87
CA ALA A 118 -6.05 3.11 -2.72
C ALA A 118 -4.82 3.43 -3.61
N CYS A 119 -3.88 2.50 -3.76
CA CYS A 119 -2.77 2.64 -4.71
C CYS A 119 -3.26 2.73 -6.16
N THR A 120 -4.26 1.92 -6.53
CA THR A 120 -4.85 1.94 -7.88
C THR A 120 -5.56 3.27 -8.15
N ASP A 121 -6.33 3.75 -7.17
CA ASP A 121 -7.08 5.00 -7.28
C ASP A 121 -6.12 6.18 -7.42
N PHE A 122 -5.08 6.27 -6.58
CA PHE A 122 -4.08 7.34 -6.70
C PHE A 122 -3.30 7.28 -8.01
N MET A 123 -2.90 6.08 -8.48
CA MET A 123 -2.25 5.94 -9.80
C MET A 123 -3.10 6.46 -10.96
N SER A 124 -4.43 6.44 -10.84
CA SER A 124 -5.34 6.96 -11.87
C SER A 124 -5.35 8.49 -11.95
N THR A 125 -4.83 9.18 -10.92
CA THR A 125 -4.65 10.64 -10.90
C THR A 125 -3.26 11.10 -11.29
N LEU A 126 -2.33 10.17 -11.43
CA LEU A 126 -1.05 10.42 -12.07
C LEU A 126 -1.34 10.32 -13.57
N ASP A 127 -1.27 11.42 -14.31
CA ASP A 127 -1.34 11.44 -15.78
C ASP A 127 0.09 11.41 -16.35
#